data_AF-A0A2K5WTQ8-F1
#
_entry.id   AF-A0A2K5WTQ8-F1
#
_cell.length_a   1.000
_cell.length_b   1.000
_cell.length_c   1.000
_cell.angle_alpha   90.00
_cell.angle_beta   90.00
_cell.angle_gamma   90.00
#
_symmetry.space_group_name_H-M   'P 1'
#
loop_
_entity.id
_entity.type
_entity.pdbx_description
1 polymer ?
#
loop_
_entity_poly.entity_id
_entity_poly.type
_entity_poly.pdbx_seq_one_letter_code
_entity_poly.pdbx_strand_id
1 'polypeptide(L)'
;MSDSKEPRLQQLDLLEEEQLGGVGFRQTRGYKSLAGCLGHAPLVLPLLFFTLFTGLLVAILVQVSKNPSSQRLDQSKQDEISQDLSQLKAAVERLCRPCPWEWTFFQGNCYFISNSQRNWHDSITACQEVGAQLVVIKSAEEQNFLQLQSSRSNRFAWMGLSDLNQEDTWQWVDDSPLSTSFKQYWNRGEPNNIGEEDCVEFNGNGWNDDKCSAAKFWICKKSAASCSRDEGQLLSSASASPIAHAA
;
A
#
# COMPACT_ATOMS: atom_id res chain seq x y z
N MET A 1 -33.34 -6.72 35.19
CA MET A 1 -33.54 -8.17 35.05
C MET A 1 -32.29 -8.71 34.39
N SER A 2 -31.38 -9.34 35.13
CA SER A 2 -31.48 -10.69 35.72
C SER A 2 -30.91 -11.73 34.75
N ASP A 3 -30.09 -12.69 35.17
CA ASP A 3 -29.32 -12.87 36.41
C ASP A 3 -28.33 -14.04 36.16
N SER A 4 -27.40 -14.28 37.08
CA SER A 4 -26.97 -15.61 37.57
C SER A 4 -26.94 -16.85 36.62
N LYS A 5 -25.96 -17.75 36.67
CA LYS A 5 -24.92 -17.98 37.69
C LYS A 5 -23.89 -19.00 37.18
N GLU A 6 -22.63 -18.80 37.54
CA GLU A 6 -21.73 -19.91 37.87
C GLU A 6 -22.21 -20.54 39.20
N PRO A 7 -21.98 -21.85 39.43
CA PRO A 7 -21.28 -22.16 40.68
C PRO A 7 -20.23 -23.28 40.58
N ARG A 8 -19.06 -22.95 41.14
CA ARG A 8 -18.16 -23.78 41.98
C ARG A 8 -18.78 -25.10 42.52
N LEU A 9 -18.14 -26.27 42.40
CA LEU A 9 -16.84 -26.74 42.96
C LEU A 9 -17.00 -27.36 44.36
N GLN A 10 -16.69 -28.67 44.46
CA GLN A 10 -16.10 -29.37 45.63
C GLN A 10 -15.78 -30.82 45.18
N GLN A 11 -14.55 -31.36 45.23
CA GLN A 11 -13.44 -31.37 46.21
C GLN A 11 -13.45 -32.67 47.03
N LEU A 12 -12.26 -33.25 47.21
CA LEU A 12 -11.71 -34.04 48.33
C LEU A 12 -10.56 -34.92 47.79
N ASP A 13 -9.42 -35.13 48.46
CA ASP A 13 -8.84 -34.41 49.60
C ASP A 13 -7.40 -34.89 49.89
N LEU A 14 -6.62 -34.09 50.64
CA LEU A 14 -5.51 -34.49 51.55
C LEU A 14 -4.26 -35.19 50.92
N LEU A 15 -3.03 -35.01 51.40
CA LEU A 15 -2.49 -34.47 52.66
C LEU A 15 -1.42 -33.39 52.35
N GLU A 16 -1.51 -32.20 52.94
CA GLU A 16 -0.72 -31.70 54.11
C GLU A 16 0.81 -31.56 53.85
N GLU A 17 1.38 -30.34 53.77
CA GLU A 17 1.66 -29.33 54.83
C GLU A 17 2.97 -29.69 55.62
N GLU A 18 3.84 -28.80 56.11
CA GLU A 18 3.89 -27.32 56.12
C GLU A 18 5.37 -26.79 56.11
N GLN A 19 5.65 -25.64 56.73
CA GLN A 19 6.70 -24.67 56.35
C GLN A 19 7.91 -24.51 57.32
N LEU A 20 8.85 -23.71 56.82
CA LEU A 20 9.94 -22.97 57.48
C LEU A 20 9.79 -22.58 58.98
N GLY A 21 10.92 -22.67 59.69
CA GLY A 21 11.20 -21.98 60.96
C GLY A 21 12.11 -22.84 61.85
N GLY A 22 13.08 -22.33 62.63
CA GLY A 22 13.52 -20.95 62.85
C GLY A 22 14.19 -20.81 64.23
N VAL A 23 15.52 -20.99 64.32
CA VAL A 23 16.42 -20.62 65.46
C VAL A 23 16.17 -21.28 66.84
N GLY A 24 17.16 -22.01 67.37
CA GLY A 24 17.18 -22.51 68.77
C GLY A 24 18.53 -23.14 69.18
N PHE A 25 18.98 -22.92 70.42
CA PHE A 25 20.37 -23.17 70.89
C PHE A 25 20.56 -24.50 71.67
N ARG A 26 21.78 -25.09 71.58
CA ARG A 26 22.46 -25.98 72.59
C ARG A 26 21.65 -27.17 73.16
N GLN A 27 21.97 -28.44 72.89
CA GLN A 27 23.05 -29.27 73.51
C GLN A 27 22.97 -30.73 72.95
N THR A 28 23.89 -31.71 73.11
CA THR A 28 25.20 -31.80 73.82
C THR A 28 26.21 -32.74 73.10
N ARG A 29 27.51 -32.44 73.23
CA ARG A 29 28.68 -33.33 73.41
C ARG A 29 28.52 -34.87 73.20
N GLY A 30 29.19 -35.40 72.18
CA GLY A 30 30.22 -36.44 72.40
C GLY A 30 30.21 -37.70 71.55
N TYR A 31 30.92 -37.69 70.42
CA TYR A 31 31.66 -38.86 69.93
C TYR A 31 33.12 -38.48 69.63
N LYS A 32 34.04 -39.42 69.86
CA LYS A 32 35.49 -39.14 69.90
C LYS A 32 36.16 -39.26 68.53
N SER A 33 37.17 -38.42 68.37
CA SER A 33 38.20 -38.44 67.32
C SER A 33 38.59 -39.83 66.80
N LEU A 34 38.62 -39.96 65.47
CA LEU A 34 39.65 -40.70 64.76
C LEU A 34 40.22 -39.79 63.67
N ALA A 35 41.51 -39.46 63.78
CA ALA A 35 42.21 -38.64 62.81
C ALA A 35 42.53 -39.45 61.54
N GLY A 36 42.30 -38.85 60.36
CA GLY A 36 42.55 -39.50 59.07
C GLY A 36 42.50 -38.50 57.92
N CYS A 37 43.64 -37.89 57.64
CA CYS A 37 44.01 -37.12 56.45
C CYS A 37 42.88 -36.76 55.45
N LEU A 38 42.27 -35.57 55.63
CA LEU A 38 41.61 -34.84 54.55
C LEU A 38 42.67 -34.32 53.56
N GLY A 39 43.14 -35.21 52.69
CA GLY A 39 43.88 -34.80 51.51
C GLY A 39 43.00 -33.88 50.67
N HIS A 40 43.54 -32.74 50.23
CA HIS A 40 42.85 -31.90 49.26
C HIS A 40 42.60 -32.74 48.00
N ALA A 41 41.36 -33.15 47.75
CA ALA A 41 40.95 -33.54 46.41
C ALA A 41 41.19 -32.30 45.52
N PRO A 42 42.09 -32.36 44.53
CA PRO A 42 42.54 -31.15 43.85
C PRO A 42 41.35 -30.53 43.11
N LEU A 43 41.08 -29.24 43.38
CA LEU A 43 40.04 -28.43 42.69
C LEU A 43 40.18 -28.47 41.15
N VAL A 44 41.38 -28.80 40.67
CA VAL A 44 41.69 -29.16 39.29
C VAL A 44 40.74 -30.23 38.72
N LEU A 45 40.42 -31.28 39.49
CA LEU A 45 39.62 -32.40 38.98
C LEU A 45 38.14 -32.01 38.73
N PRO A 46 37.42 -31.34 39.66
CA PRO A 46 36.11 -30.75 39.35
C PRO A 46 36.14 -29.75 38.19
N LEU A 47 37.14 -28.87 38.12
CA LEU A 47 37.26 -27.88 37.04
C LEU A 47 37.45 -28.54 35.67
N LEU A 48 38.27 -29.60 35.60
CA LEU A 48 38.41 -30.41 34.39
C LEU A 48 37.11 -31.11 34.00
N PHE A 49 36.33 -31.61 34.97
CA PHE A 49 35.00 -32.15 34.69
C PHE A 49 34.03 -31.09 34.13
N PHE A 50 34.03 -29.88 34.67
CA PHE A 50 33.19 -28.78 34.17
C PHE A 50 33.60 -28.30 32.77
N THR A 51 34.90 -28.23 32.46
CA THR A 51 35.36 -27.84 31.10
C THR A 51 35.11 -28.94 30.08
N LEU A 52 35.27 -30.22 30.45
CA LEU A 52 34.86 -31.35 29.61
C LEU A 52 33.34 -31.38 29.38
N PHE A 53 32.54 -31.12 30.41
CA PHE A 53 31.08 -31.13 30.30
C PHE A 53 30.54 -29.95 29.48
N THR A 54 31.08 -28.75 29.65
CA THR A 54 30.72 -27.59 28.81
C THR A 54 31.21 -27.76 27.38
N GLY A 55 32.42 -28.30 27.15
CA GLY A 55 32.91 -28.66 25.82
C GLY A 55 32.02 -29.70 25.12
N LEU A 56 31.58 -30.73 25.84
CA LEU A 56 30.65 -31.75 25.35
C LEU A 56 29.26 -31.16 25.05
N LEU A 57 28.72 -30.32 25.94
CA LEU A 57 27.46 -29.60 25.71
C LEU A 57 27.52 -28.72 24.47
N VAL A 58 28.58 -27.93 24.31
CA VAL A 58 28.79 -27.08 23.12
C VAL A 58 28.92 -27.94 21.85
N ALA A 59 29.64 -29.06 21.90
CA ALA A 59 29.73 -29.99 20.79
C ALA A 59 28.36 -30.59 20.42
N ILE A 60 27.56 -31.01 21.40
CA ILE A 60 26.19 -31.52 21.20
C ILE A 60 25.29 -30.42 20.60
N LEU A 61 25.32 -29.20 21.15
CA LEU A 61 24.55 -28.07 20.64
C LEU A 61 24.94 -27.71 19.19
N VAL A 62 26.23 -27.78 18.84
CA VAL A 62 26.70 -27.57 17.47
C VAL A 62 26.24 -28.70 16.53
N GLN A 63 26.20 -29.95 16.97
CA GLN A 63 25.69 -31.07 16.16
C GLN A 63 24.16 -31.00 15.98
N VAL A 64 23.42 -30.60 17.03
CA VAL A 64 21.97 -30.37 16.97
C VAL A 64 21.65 -29.17 16.07
N SER A 65 22.39 -28.07 16.19
CA SER A 65 22.30 -26.89 15.32
C SER A 65 22.61 -27.21 13.86
N LYS A 66 23.48 -28.20 13.60
CA LYS A 66 23.83 -28.69 12.27
C LYS A 66 22.94 -29.83 11.76
N ASN A 67 21.87 -30.21 12.46
CA ASN A 67 21.00 -31.30 12.02
C ASN A 67 20.30 -30.91 10.69
N PRO A 68 20.73 -31.42 9.51
CA PRO A 68 20.38 -30.80 8.24
C PRO A 68 18.94 -31.08 7.80
N SER A 69 18.20 -31.89 8.57
CA SER A 69 16.79 -32.21 8.38
C SER A 69 15.88 -31.21 9.09
N SER A 70 16.21 -30.75 10.29
CA SER A 70 15.42 -29.72 11.00
C SER A 70 15.51 -28.39 10.26
N GLN A 71 16.73 -27.92 9.98
CA GLN A 71 16.94 -26.66 9.24
C GLN A 71 16.33 -26.69 7.83
N ARG A 72 16.41 -27.82 7.10
CA ARG A 72 15.75 -27.93 5.79
C ARG A 72 14.23 -27.97 5.87
N LEU A 73 13.64 -28.53 6.92
CA LEU A 73 12.19 -28.53 7.07
C LEU A 73 11.66 -27.12 7.35
N ASP A 74 12.35 -26.36 8.20
CA ASP A 74 11.97 -24.98 8.51
C ASP A 74 12.23 -24.05 7.31
N GLN A 75 13.38 -24.18 6.63
CA GLN A 75 13.68 -23.46 5.40
C GLN A 75 12.67 -23.79 4.30
N SER A 76 12.35 -25.07 4.06
CA SER A 76 11.39 -25.50 3.02
C SER A 76 10.00 -24.92 3.24
N LYS A 77 9.52 -24.83 4.50
CA LYS A 77 8.23 -24.19 4.82
C LYS A 77 8.27 -22.68 4.62
N GLN A 78 9.39 -22.05 4.99
CA GLN A 78 9.55 -20.60 4.86
C GLN A 78 9.69 -20.18 3.38
N ASP A 79 10.33 -21.01 2.56
CA ASP A 79 10.42 -20.87 1.10
C ASP A 79 9.03 -21.06 0.45
N GLU A 80 8.25 -22.05 0.88
CA GLU A 80 6.87 -22.30 0.43
C GLU A 80 5.95 -21.11 0.73
N ILE A 81 5.97 -20.59 1.97
CA ILE A 81 5.21 -19.39 2.36
C ILE A 81 5.65 -18.16 1.57
N SER A 82 6.96 -17.97 1.33
CA SER A 82 7.49 -16.87 0.52
C SER A 82 7.04 -16.97 -0.94
N GLN A 83 7.02 -18.19 -1.49
CA GLN A 83 6.53 -18.46 -2.84
C GLN A 83 5.04 -18.15 -2.96
N ASP A 84 4.21 -18.64 -2.05
CA ASP A 84 2.76 -18.39 -2.05
C ASP A 84 2.43 -16.90 -1.87
N LEU A 85 3.15 -16.20 -0.99
CA LEU A 85 3.01 -14.75 -0.83
C LEU A 85 3.39 -13.99 -2.12
N SER A 86 4.42 -14.45 -2.85
CA SER A 86 4.80 -13.86 -4.14
C SER A 86 3.73 -14.09 -5.22
N GLN A 87 3.11 -15.27 -5.26
CA GLN A 87 2.02 -15.58 -6.18
C GLN A 87 0.75 -14.78 -5.84
N LEU A 88 0.40 -14.67 -4.55
CA LEU A 88 -0.72 -13.87 -4.09
C LEU A 88 -0.52 -12.38 -4.40
N LYS A 89 0.68 -11.84 -4.15
CA LYS A 89 1.04 -10.47 -4.52
C LYS A 89 0.90 -10.23 -6.02
N ALA A 90 1.43 -11.13 -6.87
CA ALA A 90 1.29 -11.02 -8.32
C ALA A 90 -0.18 -11.16 -8.79
N ALA A 91 -1.00 -11.95 -8.10
CA ALA A 91 -2.44 -12.06 -8.36
C ALA A 91 -3.19 -10.78 -7.97
N VAL A 92 -2.87 -10.18 -6.83
CA VAL A 92 -3.45 -8.90 -6.38
C VAL A 92 -2.99 -7.73 -7.26
N GLU A 93 -1.73 -7.69 -7.69
CA GLU A 93 -1.22 -6.71 -8.65
C GLU A 93 -2.02 -6.73 -9.97
N ARG A 94 -2.50 -7.90 -10.42
CA ARG A 94 -3.38 -8.04 -11.60
C ARG A 94 -4.82 -7.56 -11.40
N LEU A 95 -5.28 -7.38 -10.15
CA LEU A 95 -6.60 -6.82 -9.86
C LEU A 95 -6.63 -5.28 -9.93
N CYS A 96 -5.47 -4.63 -9.83
CA CYS A 96 -5.39 -3.18 -9.89
C CYS A 96 -5.60 -2.68 -11.33
N ARG A 97 -6.69 -1.92 -11.55
CA ARG A 97 -6.94 -1.19 -12.80
C ARG A 97 -6.60 0.28 -12.56
N PRO A 98 -5.64 0.88 -13.31
CA PRO A 98 -5.29 2.30 -13.15
C PRO A 98 -6.45 3.26 -13.45
N CYS A 99 -7.45 2.82 -14.22
CA CYS A 99 -8.63 3.59 -14.58
C CYS A 99 -9.94 2.86 -14.20
N PRO A 100 -11.03 3.60 -13.93
CA PRO A 100 -12.36 3.02 -13.75
C PRO A 100 -12.86 2.25 -14.98
N TRP A 101 -13.91 1.43 -14.82
CA TRP A 101 -14.64 0.84 -15.95
C TRP A 101 -15.14 1.93 -16.91
N GLU A 102 -15.12 1.66 -18.21
CA GLU A 102 -15.46 2.59 -19.29
C GLU A 102 -14.58 3.87 -19.41
N TRP A 103 -13.41 3.91 -18.73
CA TRP A 103 -12.39 4.95 -18.93
C TRP A 103 -11.18 4.38 -19.68
N THR A 104 -10.65 5.16 -20.62
CA THR A 104 -9.46 4.79 -21.40
C THR A 104 -8.19 5.30 -20.72
N PHE A 105 -7.19 4.44 -20.54
CA PHE A 105 -5.87 4.85 -20.04
C PHE A 105 -4.99 5.38 -21.17
N PHE A 106 -4.36 6.55 -20.97
CA PHE A 106 -3.30 7.06 -21.82
C PHE A 106 -2.32 7.92 -21.01
N GLN A 107 -1.02 7.62 -21.11
CA GLN A 107 0.08 8.37 -20.48
C GLN A 107 -0.18 8.80 -19.02
N GLY A 108 -0.50 7.85 -18.15
CA GLY A 108 -0.70 8.10 -16.71
C GLY A 108 -2.02 8.80 -16.36
N ASN A 109 -2.91 9.01 -17.33
CA ASN A 109 -4.22 9.63 -17.15
C ASN A 109 -5.34 8.69 -17.66
N CYS A 110 -6.54 8.93 -17.15
CA CYS A 110 -7.77 8.25 -17.50
C CYS A 110 -8.72 9.23 -18.18
N TYR A 111 -9.28 8.82 -19.31
CA TYR A 111 -10.17 9.63 -20.14
C TYR A 111 -11.55 8.97 -20.24
N PHE A 112 -12.60 9.73 -19.90
CA PHE A 112 -13.98 9.31 -20.09
C PHE A 112 -14.56 10.02 -21.31
N ILE A 113 -14.96 9.25 -22.31
CA ILE A 113 -15.71 9.76 -23.46
C ILE A 113 -17.18 9.49 -23.16
N SER A 114 -17.94 10.56 -22.98
CA SER A 114 -19.38 10.47 -22.68
C SER A 114 -20.18 9.69 -23.72
N ASN A 115 -21.31 9.12 -23.26
CA ASN A 115 -22.30 8.43 -24.10
C ASN A 115 -23.63 9.19 -24.22
N SER A 116 -23.70 10.39 -23.67
CA SER A 116 -24.80 11.35 -23.83
C SER A 116 -24.22 12.71 -24.22
N GLN A 117 -25.08 13.69 -24.46
CA GLN A 117 -24.68 15.03 -24.91
C GLN A 117 -25.11 16.09 -23.90
N ARG A 118 -24.29 17.12 -23.71
CA ARG A 118 -24.48 18.26 -22.80
C ARG A 118 -23.93 19.54 -23.44
N ASN A 119 -24.37 20.70 -22.96
CA ASN A 119 -23.69 21.97 -23.29
C ASN A 119 -22.31 22.02 -22.60
N TRP A 120 -21.47 23.00 -22.95
CA TRP A 120 -20.09 23.05 -22.47
C TRP A 120 -19.98 23.21 -20.94
N HIS A 121 -20.80 24.09 -20.36
CA HIS A 121 -20.85 24.33 -18.92
C HIS A 121 -21.33 23.11 -18.11
N ASP A 122 -22.37 22.42 -18.59
CA ASP A 122 -22.88 21.18 -18.00
C ASP A 122 -21.88 20.02 -18.16
N SER A 123 -20.98 20.10 -19.14
CA SER A 123 -19.90 19.14 -19.38
C SER A 123 -18.73 19.33 -18.41
N ILE A 124 -18.38 20.58 -18.08
CA ILE A 124 -17.46 20.89 -16.97
C ILE A 124 -18.00 20.29 -15.67
N THR A 125 -19.25 20.59 -15.36
CA THR A 125 -19.94 20.09 -14.15
C THR A 125 -19.95 18.55 -14.13
N ALA A 126 -20.27 17.90 -15.25
CA ALA A 126 -20.26 16.44 -15.37
C ALA A 126 -18.89 15.80 -15.07
N CYS A 127 -17.79 16.48 -15.43
CA CYS A 127 -16.45 15.98 -15.10
C CYS A 127 -16.12 16.18 -13.62
N GLN A 128 -16.49 17.33 -13.04
CA GLN A 128 -16.29 17.62 -11.63
C GLN A 128 -17.05 16.62 -10.73
N GLU A 129 -18.29 16.25 -11.10
CA GLU A 129 -19.12 15.22 -10.43
C GLU A 129 -18.40 13.87 -10.27
N VAL A 130 -17.46 13.53 -11.17
CA VAL A 130 -16.71 12.26 -11.15
C VAL A 130 -15.23 12.42 -10.75
N GLY A 131 -14.88 13.55 -10.13
CA GLY A 131 -13.52 13.86 -9.67
C GLY A 131 -12.53 14.02 -10.82
N ALA A 132 -12.96 14.65 -11.90
CA ALA A 132 -12.20 14.89 -13.12
C ALA A 132 -12.38 16.33 -13.62
N GLN A 133 -11.67 16.69 -14.69
CA GLN A 133 -11.81 17.98 -15.38
C GLN A 133 -12.25 17.74 -16.83
N LEU A 134 -12.99 18.68 -17.43
CA LEU A 134 -13.19 18.71 -18.87
C LEU A 134 -11.81 18.83 -19.54
N VAL A 135 -11.52 18.02 -20.56
CA VAL A 135 -10.14 17.68 -20.90
C VAL A 135 -9.28 18.88 -21.26
N VAL A 136 -8.20 19.08 -20.49
CA VAL A 136 -7.13 20.03 -20.77
C VAL A 136 -5.94 19.30 -21.36
N ILE A 137 -5.59 19.64 -22.60
CA ILE A 137 -4.59 18.93 -23.40
C ILE A 137 -3.21 19.54 -23.13
N LYS A 138 -2.23 18.70 -22.77
CA LYS A 138 -0.89 19.14 -22.36
C LYS A 138 0.24 18.70 -23.30
N SER A 139 -0.03 17.83 -24.27
CA SER A 139 0.97 17.40 -25.27
C SER A 139 0.37 17.15 -26.66
N ALA A 140 1.25 17.11 -27.67
CA ALA A 140 0.86 16.77 -29.04
C ALA A 140 0.41 15.30 -29.16
N GLU A 141 1.01 14.42 -28.36
CA GLU A 141 0.65 13.00 -28.28
C GLU A 141 -0.75 12.82 -27.69
N GLU A 142 -1.09 13.61 -26.67
CA GLU A 142 -2.43 13.64 -26.08
C GLU A 142 -3.47 14.17 -27.08
N GLN A 143 -3.19 15.28 -27.75
CA GLN A 143 -4.05 15.83 -28.81
C GLN A 143 -4.34 14.78 -29.89
N ASN A 144 -3.28 14.16 -30.44
CA ASN A 144 -3.42 13.14 -31.49
C ASN A 144 -4.21 11.92 -31.01
N PHE A 145 -3.99 11.48 -29.76
CA PHE A 145 -4.75 10.39 -29.15
C PHE A 145 -6.24 10.70 -29.06
N LEU A 146 -6.60 11.89 -28.56
CA LEU A 146 -8.00 12.30 -28.39
C LEU A 146 -8.71 12.56 -29.72
N GLN A 147 -8.05 13.25 -30.66
CA GLN A 147 -8.56 13.45 -32.03
C GLN A 147 -8.90 12.11 -32.70
N LEU A 148 -8.07 11.08 -32.49
CA LEU A 148 -8.31 9.74 -33.02
C LEU A 148 -9.52 9.05 -32.36
N GLN A 149 -9.82 9.29 -31.08
CA GLN A 149 -11.02 8.73 -30.45
C GLN A 149 -12.30 9.42 -30.95
N SER A 150 -12.30 10.76 -31.02
CA SER A 150 -13.44 11.54 -31.50
C SER A 150 -13.75 11.25 -32.98
N SER A 151 -12.74 11.23 -33.85
CA SER A 151 -12.90 10.91 -35.28
C SER A 151 -13.40 9.48 -35.51
N ARG A 152 -12.83 8.47 -34.83
CA ARG A 152 -13.26 7.06 -34.98
C ARG A 152 -14.66 6.78 -34.49
N SER A 153 -15.15 7.55 -33.51
CA SER A 153 -16.53 7.46 -33.03
C SER A 153 -17.50 8.34 -33.83
N ASN A 154 -17.00 9.19 -34.74
CA ASN A 154 -17.74 10.22 -35.46
C ASN A 154 -18.59 11.09 -34.50
N ARG A 155 -18.00 11.45 -33.35
CA ARG A 155 -18.61 12.26 -32.30
C ARG A 155 -17.95 13.63 -32.20
N PHE A 156 -18.77 14.66 -32.30
CA PHE A 156 -18.45 16.01 -31.88
C PHE A 156 -18.33 16.05 -30.35
N ALA A 157 -17.19 16.49 -29.83
CA ALA A 157 -16.88 16.38 -28.40
C ALA A 157 -16.21 17.63 -27.82
N TRP A 158 -16.78 18.20 -26.77
CA TRP A 158 -16.21 19.32 -26.02
C TRP A 158 -14.86 18.97 -25.37
N MET A 159 -13.93 19.92 -25.44
CA MET A 159 -12.72 19.98 -24.61
C MET A 159 -12.76 21.20 -23.68
N GLY A 160 -11.86 21.23 -22.70
CA GLY A 160 -11.81 22.28 -21.68
C GLY A 160 -11.13 23.56 -22.15
N LEU A 161 -11.47 24.06 -23.34
CA LEU A 161 -10.91 25.25 -23.97
C LEU A 161 -12.03 26.19 -24.43
N SER A 162 -11.87 27.48 -24.17
CA SER A 162 -12.85 28.55 -24.48
C SER A 162 -12.16 29.91 -24.52
N ASP A 163 -12.75 30.90 -25.16
CA ASP A 163 -12.33 32.31 -25.07
C ASP A 163 -13.42 33.23 -24.48
N LEU A 164 -14.48 32.66 -23.88
CA LEU A 164 -15.53 33.31 -23.07
C LEU A 164 -15.11 34.51 -22.19
N ASN A 165 -13.88 34.51 -21.67
CA ASN A 165 -13.35 35.59 -20.82
C ASN A 165 -12.90 36.82 -21.64
N GLN A 166 -12.40 36.60 -22.85
CA GLN A 166 -11.89 37.59 -23.78
C GLN A 166 -11.76 36.95 -25.18
N GLU A 167 -12.58 37.42 -26.11
CA GLU A 167 -12.53 37.13 -27.55
C GLU A 167 -11.08 37.01 -28.09
N ASP A 168 -10.85 36.06 -29.00
CA ASP A 168 -9.55 35.69 -29.59
C ASP A 168 -8.52 35.12 -28.57
N THR A 169 -8.84 35.09 -27.28
CA THR A 169 -7.90 34.79 -26.17
C THR A 169 -8.23 33.47 -25.48
N TRP A 170 -8.03 32.39 -26.23
CA TRP A 170 -8.25 31.00 -25.81
C TRP A 170 -7.52 30.60 -24.52
N GLN A 171 -8.31 30.19 -23.52
CA GLN A 171 -7.86 29.76 -22.20
C GLN A 171 -8.46 28.37 -21.85
N TRP A 172 -7.65 27.52 -21.23
CA TRP A 172 -8.09 26.24 -20.71
C TRP A 172 -8.82 26.39 -19.37
N VAL A 173 -9.69 25.44 -19.02
CA VAL A 173 -10.42 25.37 -17.74
C VAL A 173 -9.53 25.07 -16.50
N ASP A 174 -8.21 25.05 -16.67
CA ASP A 174 -7.20 25.07 -15.59
C ASP A 174 -6.43 26.40 -15.55
N ASP A 175 -7.05 27.46 -16.06
CA ASP A 175 -6.55 28.83 -16.21
C ASP A 175 -5.32 29.00 -17.12
N SER A 176 -4.76 27.92 -17.67
CA SER A 176 -3.59 28.02 -18.56
C SER A 176 -3.96 28.57 -19.95
N PRO A 177 -3.13 29.43 -20.56
CA PRO A 177 -3.41 29.97 -21.90
C PRO A 177 -3.11 28.94 -23.00
N LEU A 178 -3.77 29.09 -24.16
CA LEU A 178 -3.46 28.29 -25.34
C LEU A 178 -2.07 28.65 -25.91
N SER A 179 -1.12 27.72 -25.83
CA SER A 179 0.19 27.87 -26.48
C SER A 179 0.06 27.99 -27.99
N THR A 180 0.84 28.89 -28.60
CA THR A 180 0.94 29.07 -30.06
C THR A 180 1.21 27.76 -30.81
N SER A 181 1.92 26.81 -30.21
CA SER A 181 2.19 25.49 -30.79
C SER A 181 0.95 24.62 -31.01
N PHE A 182 -0.17 24.92 -30.35
CA PHE A 182 -1.44 24.21 -30.50
C PHE A 182 -2.38 24.86 -31.53
N LYS A 183 -2.11 26.09 -32.00
CA LYS A 183 -2.94 26.75 -33.03
C LYS A 183 -2.97 26.00 -34.37
N GLN A 184 -2.07 25.05 -34.59
CA GLN A 184 -2.06 24.16 -35.77
C GLN A 184 -3.20 23.11 -35.78
N TYR A 185 -3.92 22.94 -34.67
CA TYR A 185 -4.97 21.92 -34.55
C TYR A 185 -6.37 22.43 -34.93
N TRP A 186 -6.55 23.73 -35.10
CA TRP A 186 -7.76 24.30 -35.69
C TRP A 186 -8.01 23.75 -37.09
N ASN A 187 -9.26 23.47 -37.41
CA ASN A 187 -9.66 23.11 -38.77
C ASN A 187 -9.44 24.31 -39.73
N ARG A 188 -9.45 24.05 -41.04
CA ARG A 188 -9.25 25.10 -42.04
C ARG A 188 -10.46 26.04 -42.08
N GLY A 189 -10.30 27.21 -41.48
CA GLY A 189 -11.34 28.23 -41.33
C GLY A 189 -11.40 28.75 -39.91
N GLU A 190 -10.97 27.94 -38.95
CA GLU A 190 -11.24 28.13 -37.53
C GLU A 190 -10.04 28.77 -36.78
N PRO A 191 -10.28 29.43 -35.64
CA PRO A 191 -11.60 29.82 -35.15
C PRO A 191 -12.25 30.90 -36.04
N ASN A 192 -13.57 30.86 -36.18
CA ASN A 192 -14.32 31.71 -37.11
C ASN A 192 -15.35 32.63 -36.43
N ASN A 193 -15.73 32.34 -35.18
CA ASN A 193 -16.75 32.99 -34.38
C ASN A 193 -18.05 33.33 -35.15
N ILE A 194 -18.69 32.34 -35.79
CA ILE A 194 -19.93 32.53 -36.56
C ILE A 194 -21.14 32.64 -35.60
N GLY A 195 -21.22 33.81 -34.97
CA GLY A 195 -22.31 34.25 -34.11
C GLY A 195 -22.16 33.80 -32.66
N GLU A 196 -21.04 34.14 -32.04
CA GLU A 196 -20.73 33.95 -30.61
C GLU A 196 -20.48 32.46 -30.29
N GLU A 197 -19.32 31.97 -30.73
CA GLU A 197 -18.89 30.56 -30.72
C GLU A 197 -17.70 30.31 -29.76
N ASP A 198 -17.87 30.70 -28.49
CA ASP A 198 -16.74 30.86 -27.55
C ASP A 198 -16.16 29.54 -26.94
N CYS A 199 -16.54 28.36 -27.45
CA CYS A 199 -16.21 27.05 -26.85
C CYS A 199 -15.68 26.03 -27.87
N VAL A 200 -14.66 25.24 -27.50
CA VAL A 200 -13.94 24.38 -28.46
C VAL A 200 -14.36 22.91 -28.40
N GLU A 201 -14.63 22.34 -29.58
CA GLU A 201 -14.87 20.93 -29.80
C GLU A 201 -13.80 20.24 -30.66
N PHE A 202 -13.70 18.92 -30.53
CA PHE A 202 -13.14 18.05 -31.56
C PHE A 202 -14.13 17.89 -32.71
N ASN A 203 -13.76 18.32 -33.91
CA ASN A 203 -14.57 18.24 -35.12
C ASN A 203 -13.75 17.62 -36.26
N GLY A 204 -14.13 16.41 -36.69
CA GLY A 204 -13.41 15.66 -37.72
C GLY A 204 -11.96 15.38 -37.34
N ASN A 205 -11.02 16.03 -38.05
CA ASN A 205 -9.57 15.84 -37.89
C ASN A 205 -8.86 16.98 -37.13
N GLY A 206 -9.60 18.00 -36.70
CA GLY A 206 -9.07 19.12 -35.92
C GLY A 206 -10.08 19.63 -34.90
N TRP A 207 -9.91 20.90 -34.54
CA TRP A 207 -10.76 21.64 -33.62
C TRP A 207 -11.69 22.59 -34.37
N ASN A 208 -12.85 22.84 -33.77
CA ASN A 208 -13.81 23.84 -34.20
C ASN A 208 -14.31 24.62 -32.97
N ASP A 209 -14.53 25.91 -33.14
CA ASP A 209 -15.23 26.77 -32.21
C ASP A 209 -16.74 26.67 -32.49
N ASP A 210 -17.55 26.50 -31.45
CA ASP A 210 -19.01 26.36 -31.57
C ASP A 210 -19.67 26.98 -30.32
N LYS A 211 -20.95 27.33 -30.45
CA LYS A 211 -21.75 27.93 -29.39
C LYS A 211 -21.72 27.05 -28.15
N CYS A 212 -21.28 27.60 -27.02
CA CYS A 212 -21.19 26.91 -25.73
C CYS A 212 -22.50 26.25 -25.27
N SER A 213 -23.65 26.69 -25.80
CA SER A 213 -24.99 26.14 -25.55
C SER A 213 -25.31 24.86 -26.34
N ALA A 214 -24.55 24.51 -27.38
CA ALA A 214 -24.78 23.33 -28.21
C ALA A 214 -24.59 22.02 -27.42
N ALA A 215 -25.53 21.10 -27.57
CA ALA A 215 -25.43 19.78 -26.94
C ALA A 215 -24.48 18.89 -27.76
N LYS A 216 -23.30 18.60 -27.19
CA LYS A 216 -22.29 17.72 -27.79
C LYS A 216 -21.85 16.66 -26.78
N PHE A 217 -21.12 15.63 -27.23
CA PHE A 217 -20.40 14.79 -26.29
C PHE A 217 -19.32 15.62 -25.59
N TRP A 218 -18.75 15.09 -24.51
CA TRP A 218 -17.61 15.67 -23.82
C TRP A 218 -16.60 14.60 -23.40
N ILE A 219 -15.37 15.05 -23.12
CA ILE A 219 -14.27 14.19 -22.65
C ILE A 219 -13.76 14.69 -21.30
N CYS A 220 -13.83 13.85 -20.27
CA CYS A 220 -13.22 14.14 -18.97
C CYS A 220 -11.83 13.52 -18.85
N LYS A 221 -10.93 14.16 -18.10
CA LYS A 221 -9.57 13.70 -17.78
C LYS A 221 -9.33 13.72 -16.27
N LYS A 222 -8.67 12.68 -15.75
CA LYS A 222 -8.06 12.67 -14.40
C LYS A 222 -6.82 11.77 -14.37
N SER A 223 -5.95 11.98 -13.38
CA SER A 223 -4.79 11.11 -13.17
C SER A 223 -5.22 9.66 -12.91
N ALA A 224 -4.44 8.70 -13.43
CA ALA A 224 -4.65 7.29 -13.15
C ALA A 224 -4.21 6.92 -11.73
N ALA A 225 -4.86 5.92 -11.14
CA ALA A 225 -4.48 5.38 -9.84
C ALA A 225 -3.11 4.67 -9.92
N SER A 226 -2.27 4.90 -8.92
CA SER A 226 -0.96 4.24 -8.80
C SER A 226 -1.12 2.78 -8.35
N CYS A 227 -1.01 1.85 -9.29
CA CYS A 227 -0.88 0.42 -8.99
C CYS A 227 0.57 0.12 -8.52
N SER A 228 0.94 0.56 -7.32
CA SER A 228 2.31 0.55 -6.80
C SER A 228 2.42 -0.10 -5.42
N ARG A 229 3.57 -0.74 -5.16
CA ARG A 229 3.84 -1.61 -4.01
C ARG A 229 4.11 -0.82 -2.72
N ASP A 230 3.20 -0.87 -1.75
CA ASP A 230 3.49 -0.47 -0.37
C ASP A 230 4.21 -1.59 0.40
N GLU A 231 5.45 -1.89 0.01
CA GLU A 231 6.41 -2.58 0.90
C GLU A 231 7.14 -1.62 1.83
N GLY A 232 7.19 -0.32 1.50
CA GLY A 232 7.89 0.69 2.31
C GLY A 232 7.09 1.22 3.51
N GLN A 233 5.76 1.33 3.39
CA GLN A 233 4.97 2.11 4.35
C GLN A 233 4.50 1.30 5.58
N LEU A 234 4.41 -0.03 5.47
CA LEU A 234 4.06 -0.93 6.60
C LEU A 234 5.23 -1.23 7.55
N LEU A 235 6.48 -1.15 7.09
CA LEU A 235 7.66 -1.39 7.93
C LEU A 235 8.10 -0.13 8.70
N SER A 236 7.72 1.07 8.24
CA SER A 236 8.05 2.33 8.90
C SER A 236 7.27 2.59 10.20
N SER A 237 6.10 1.96 10.39
CA SER A 237 5.28 2.13 11.58
C SER A 237 5.67 1.20 12.74
N ALA A 238 6.44 0.14 12.47
CA ALA A 238 6.83 -0.87 13.46
C ALA A 238 8.12 -0.53 14.24
N SER A 239 8.91 0.46 13.82
CA SER A 239 10.19 0.81 14.46
C SER A 239 10.07 1.86 15.59
N ALA A 240 8.90 2.48 15.76
CA ALA A 240 8.66 3.55 16.73
C ALA A 240 8.08 3.03 18.06
N SER A 241 8.87 2.24 18.81
CA SER A 241 8.60 1.96 20.22
C SER A 241 9.90 1.72 21.01
N PRO A 242 10.43 2.75 21.67
CA PRO A 242 11.53 2.58 22.63
C PRO A 242 11.00 1.88 23.90
N ILE A 243 11.58 0.75 24.26
CA ILE A 243 11.34 0.12 25.56
C ILE A 243 11.99 0.99 26.63
N ALA A 244 11.18 1.69 27.43
CA ALA A 244 11.67 2.40 28.60
C ALA A 244 12.04 1.40 29.69
N HIS A 245 13.34 1.25 29.97
CA HIS A 245 13.80 0.56 31.17
C HIS A 245 13.63 1.47 32.38
N ALA A 246 12.80 1.04 33.34
CA ALA A 246 12.75 1.64 34.66
C ALA A 246 13.99 1.26 35.47
N ALA A 247 14.47 2.22 36.26
CA ALA A 247 15.48 2.08 37.32
C ALA A 247 15.02 2.91 38.53
#